data_AF-A0A964QNJ4-F1
#
_entry.id   AF-A0A964QNJ4-F1
#
_cell.length_a   1.000
_cell.length_b   1.000
_cell.length_c   1.000
_cell.angle_alpha   90.00
_cell.angle_beta   90.00
_cell.angle_gamma   90.00
#
_symmetry.space_group_name_H-M   'P 1'
#
loop_
_entity.id
_entity.type
_entity.pdbx_description
1 polymer ?
#
loop_
_entity_poly.entity_id
_entity_poly.type
_entity_poly.pdbx_seq_one_letter_code
_entity_poly.pdbx_strand_id
1 'polypeptide(L)'
;MKTLLALVLCLLPLAAPALEVPPLRARVNDTAALLSPGTAVLLESLLKAHEDSTSNQVTLLTIPSLEGEGLESFRMRVVEQWQLGQAKKDNGVLLLVARDDPEVRIEVGGGLEGLLPDITCGRIIRNEIVPRFRDGDYEGGILRGTGAILAAIGGVYPAEAPAGEGGSAGGGWSGDMWWLVVAGLVVFAKLVKSALFTPGLAGWSI
;
A
#
# COMPACT_ATOMS: atom_id res chain seq x y z
N MET A 1 50.89 -27.95 -3.44
CA MET A 1 50.38 -27.09 -2.35
C MET A 1 49.96 -25.71 -2.85
N LYS A 2 50.76 -25.00 -3.66
CA LYS A 2 50.41 -23.67 -4.21
C LYS A 2 49.18 -23.66 -5.15
N THR A 3 48.95 -24.75 -5.89
CA THR A 3 47.79 -24.92 -6.79
C THR A 3 46.47 -25.22 -6.06
N LEU A 4 46.52 -25.85 -4.89
CA LEU A 4 45.34 -26.09 -4.03
C LEU A 4 44.84 -24.81 -3.35
N LEU A 5 45.74 -23.88 -3.04
CA LEU A 5 45.40 -22.58 -2.45
C LEU A 5 44.63 -21.68 -3.44
N ALA A 6 44.96 -21.74 -4.72
CA ALA A 6 44.27 -20.99 -5.78
C ALA A 6 42.84 -21.51 -6.05
N LEU A 7 42.62 -22.82 -5.90
CA LEU A 7 41.31 -23.44 -6.12
C LEU A 7 40.32 -23.14 -4.97
N VAL A 8 40.82 -23.03 -3.73
CA VAL A 8 40.01 -22.71 -2.54
C VAL A 8 39.62 -21.23 -2.49
N LEU A 9 40.45 -20.33 -3.03
CA LEU A 9 40.16 -18.89 -3.09
C LEU A 9 39.10 -18.55 -4.16
N CYS A 10 38.94 -19.38 -5.19
CA CYS A 10 37.90 -19.23 -6.22
C CYS A 10 36.51 -19.73 -5.80
N LEU A 11 36.39 -20.37 -4.63
CA LEU A 11 35.12 -20.90 -4.12
C LEU A 11 34.44 -20.00 -3.07
N LEU A 12 34.97 -18.79 -2.84
CA LEU A 12 34.30 -17.82 -1.98
C LEU A 12 32.97 -17.43 -2.65
N PRO A 13 31.81 -17.68 -2.00
CA PRO A 13 30.54 -17.25 -2.54
C PRO A 13 30.58 -15.73 -2.67
N LEU A 14 30.42 -15.25 -3.90
CA LEU A 14 30.25 -13.83 -4.18
C LEU A 14 28.90 -13.45 -3.58
N ALA A 15 28.90 -12.93 -2.36
CA ALA A 15 27.68 -12.38 -1.76
C ALA A 15 27.25 -11.21 -2.66
N ALA A 16 26.13 -11.37 -3.37
CA ALA A 16 25.53 -10.27 -4.08
C ALA A 16 25.20 -9.17 -3.06
N PRO A 17 25.53 -7.89 -3.35
CA PRO A 17 25.11 -6.79 -2.48
C PRO A 17 23.58 -6.83 -2.33
N ALA A 18 23.09 -6.68 -1.09
CA ALA A 18 21.66 -6.60 -0.82
C ALA A 18 21.08 -5.32 -1.45
N LEU A 19 19.84 -5.39 -1.92
CA LEU A 19 19.17 -4.23 -2.50
C LEU A 19 19.01 -3.13 -1.45
N GLU A 20 19.41 -1.90 -1.80
CA GLU A 20 19.29 -0.74 -0.92
C GLU A 20 17.80 -0.40 -0.74
N VAL A 21 17.39 -0.22 0.52
CA VAL A 21 16.03 0.23 0.85
C VAL A 21 15.91 1.72 0.53
N PRO A 22 15.01 2.13 -0.39
CA PRO A 22 14.82 3.53 -0.69
C PRO A 22 14.44 4.33 0.57
N PRO A 23 14.91 5.58 0.73
CA PRO A 23 14.53 6.40 1.87
C PRO A 23 13.03 6.72 1.80
N LEU A 24 12.36 6.68 2.94
CA LEU A 24 10.98 7.14 3.07
C LEU A 24 10.93 8.67 2.87
N ARG A 25 10.43 9.12 1.71
CA ARG A 25 10.33 10.55 1.37
C ARG A 25 8.92 11.09 1.50
N ALA A 26 7.93 10.26 1.24
CA ALA A 26 6.51 10.63 1.17
C ALA A 26 5.60 9.41 1.43
N ARG A 27 4.28 9.56 1.34
CA ARG A 27 3.36 8.40 1.35
C ARG A 27 3.45 7.63 0.03
N VAL A 28 3.85 8.27 -1.05
CA VAL A 28 4.10 7.65 -2.36
C VAL A 28 5.59 7.68 -2.68
N ASN A 29 6.24 6.51 -2.73
CA ASN A 29 7.64 6.35 -3.08
C ASN A 29 7.72 5.49 -4.36
N ASP A 30 7.56 6.13 -5.51
CA ASP A 30 7.58 5.48 -6.82
C ASP A 30 8.98 5.51 -7.45
N THR A 31 9.82 4.51 -7.16
CA THR A 31 11.16 4.40 -7.77
C THR A 31 11.16 3.59 -9.07
N ALA A 32 10.02 2.99 -9.42
CA ALA A 32 9.83 2.18 -10.62
C ALA A 32 9.23 2.95 -11.80
N ALA A 33 8.80 4.19 -11.56
CA ALA A 33 8.05 5.04 -12.48
C ALA A 33 6.77 4.35 -12.99
N LEU A 34 6.03 3.72 -12.07
CA LEU A 34 4.74 3.06 -12.38
C LEU A 34 3.56 4.05 -12.42
N LEU A 35 3.74 5.25 -11.86
CA LEU A 35 2.70 6.25 -11.75
C LEU A 35 3.01 7.46 -12.63
N SER A 36 1.98 7.97 -13.29
CA SER A 36 2.00 9.31 -13.84
C SER A 36 2.14 10.35 -12.72
N PRO A 37 2.72 11.54 -13.02
CA PRO A 37 2.86 12.60 -12.02
C PRO A 37 1.52 13.02 -11.40
N GLY A 38 0.44 13.02 -12.19
CA GLY A 38 -0.90 13.35 -11.71
C GLY A 38 -1.42 12.32 -10.71
N THR A 39 -1.26 11.04 -11.03
CA THR A 39 -1.68 9.94 -10.14
C THR A 39 -0.85 9.90 -8.85
N ALA A 40 0.45 10.13 -8.92
CA ALA A 40 1.30 10.21 -7.72
C ALA A 40 0.85 11.34 -6.77
N VAL A 41 0.57 12.54 -7.30
CA VAL A 41 0.07 13.67 -6.49
C VAL A 41 -1.31 13.39 -5.89
N LEU A 42 -2.19 12.74 -6.66
CA LEU A 42 -3.51 12.34 -6.19
C LEU A 42 -3.40 11.35 -5.03
N LEU A 43 -2.61 10.29 -5.20
CA LEU A 43 -2.39 9.28 -4.16
C LEU A 43 -1.77 9.88 -2.91
N GLU A 44 -0.75 10.74 -3.05
CA GLU A 44 -0.13 11.42 -1.92
C GLU A 44 -1.17 12.25 -1.12
N SER A 45 -2.00 13.01 -1.82
CA SER A 45 -3.04 13.84 -1.21
C SER A 45 -4.10 13.01 -0.49
N LEU A 46 -4.50 11.89 -1.09
CA LEU A 46 -5.48 10.96 -0.56
C LEU A 46 -4.97 10.22 0.67
N LEU A 47 -3.75 9.69 0.62
CA LEU A 47 -3.11 8.99 1.73
C LEU A 47 -2.86 9.94 2.90
N LYS A 48 -2.40 11.17 2.62
CA LYS A 48 -2.29 12.22 3.63
C LYS A 48 -3.64 12.54 4.28
N ALA A 49 -4.70 12.72 3.49
CA ALA A 49 -6.02 13.03 4.05
C ALA A 49 -6.57 11.87 4.92
N HIS A 50 -6.30 10.62 4.53
CA HIS A 50 -6.64 9.45 5.34
C HIS A 50 -5.87 9.44 6.66
N GLU A 51 -4.56 9.67 6.62
CA GLU A 51 -3.72 9.74 7.81
C GLU A 51 -4.15 10.88 8.75
N ASP A 52 -4.43 12.07 8.21
CA ASP A 52 -4.87 13.25 8.97
C ASP A 52 -6.26 13.07 9.62
N SER A 53 -7.07 12.11 9.16
CA SER A 53 -8.42 11.84 9.67
C SER A 53 -8.51 10.61 10.57
N THR A 54 -7.65 9.61 10.39
CA THR A 54 -7.71 8.32 11.10
C THR A 54 -6.47 8.04 11.95
N SER A 55 -5.39 8.81 11.77
CA SER A 55 -4.03 8.51 12.23
C SER A 55 -3.36 7.29 11.61
N ASN A 56 -4.03 6.55 10.73
CA ASN A 56 -3.48 5.36 10.07
C ASN A 56 -2.60 5.79 8.90
N GLN A 57 -1.36 5.31 8.88
CA GLN A 57 -0.39 5.68 7.86
C GLN A 57 -0.35 4.60 6.78
N VAL A 58 -0.86 4.91 5.59
CA VAL A 58 -0.78 4.01 4.43
C VAL A 58 0.25 4.57 3.46
N THR A 59 1.23 3.76 3.09
CA THR A 59 2.37 4.14 2.24
C THR A 59 2.52 3.17 1.07
N LEU A 60 2.87 3.70 -0.10
CA LEU A 60 3.20 2.97 -1.32
C LEU A 60 4.71 3.01 -1.57
N LEU A 61 5.28 1.84 -1.85
CA LEU A 61 6.62 1.68 -2.40
C LEU A 61 6.53 0.87 -3.68
N THR A 62 7.05 1.40 -4.78
CA THR A 62 7.25 0.61 -6.00
C THR A 62 8.73 0.60 -6.34
N ILE A 63 9.29 -0.57 -6.61
CA ILE A 63 10.70 -0.77 -7.00
C ILE A 63 10.79 -1.46 -8.37
N PRO A 64 11.82 -1.17 -9.19
CA PRO A 64 11.99 -1.85 -10.47
C PRO A 64 12.12 -3.36 -10.29
N SER A 65 13.05 -3.81 -9.44
CA SER A 65 13.35 -5.22 -9.20
C SER A 65 13.85 -5.43 -7.78
N LEU A 66 13.75 -6.66 -7.28
CA LEU A 66 14.39 -7.18 -6.07
C LEU A 66 15.86 -7.55 -6.29
N GLU A 67 16.37 -7.47 -7.52
CA GLU A 67 17.78 -7.74 -7.87
C GLU A 67 18.26 -9.15 -7.43
N GLY A 68 17.36 -10.13 -7.47
CA GLY A 68 17.64 -11.52 -7.05
C GLY A 68 17.55 -11.74 -5.54
N GLU A 69 17.19 -10.72 -4.77
CA GLU A 69 16.84 -10.86 -3.36
C GLU A 69 15.41 -11.41 -3.18
N GLY A 70 15.17 -12.17 -2.11
CA GLY A 70 13.81 -12.60 -1.78
C GLY A 70 12.97 -11.45 -1.22
N LEU A 71 11.71 -11.35 -1.66
CA LEU A 71 10.76 -10.31 -1.21
C LEU A 71 10.67 -10.22 0.32
N GLU A 72 10.60 -11.35 1.01
CA GLU A 72 10.44 -11.37 2.47
C GLU A 72 11.60 -10.68 3.19
N SER A 73 12.84 -10.95 2.76
CA SER A 73 14.04 -10.32 3.31
C SER A 73 14.07 -8.82 3.03
N PHE A 74 13.72 -8.42 1.80
CA PHE A 74 13.70 -7.01 1.42
C PHE A 74 12.63 -6.24 2.20
N ARG A 75 11.41 -6.76 2.20
CA ARG A 75 10.26 -6.22 2.91
C ARG A 75 10.51 -6.03 4.40
N MET A 76 11.11 -7.02 5.07
CA MET A 76 11.47 -6.92 6.48
C MET A 76 12.37 -5.72 6.75
N ARG A 77 13.38 -5.48 5.91
CA ARG A 77 14.23 -4.29 6.02
C ARG A 77 13.48 -3.00 5.75
N VAL A 78 12.56 -2.98 4.78
CA VAL A 78 11.72 -1.81 4.53
C VAL A 78 10.89 -1.47 5.77
N VAL A 79 10.20 -2.45 6.37
CA VAL A 79 9.38 -2.24 7.58
C VAL A 79 10.24 -1.80 8.77
N GLU A 80 11.40 -2.43 8.97
CA GLU A 80 12.33 -2.08 10.05
C GLU A 80 12.89 -0.66 9.91
N GLN A 81 13.23 -0.25 8.69
CA GLN A 81 13.81 1.07 8.41
C GLN A 81 12.75 2.18 8.38
N TRP A 82 11.56 1.91 7.86
CA TRP A 82 10.54 2.93 7.66
C TRP A 82 9.66 3.14 8.89
N GLN A 83 9.52 2.13 9.75
CA GLN A 83 8.78 2.21 11.02
C GLN A 83 7.42 2.92 10.88
N LEU A 84 6.63 2.48 9.91
CA LEU A 84 5.37 3.12 9.56
C LEU A 84 4.36 3.03 10.73
N GLY A 85 3.54 4.08 10.86
CA GLY A 85 2.54 4.22 11.91
C GLY A 85 3.09 4.92 13.16
N GLN A 86 2.23 5.02 14.18
CA GLN A 86 2.62 5.59 15.48
C GLN A 86 3.13 4.47 16.39
N ALA A 87 4.26 4.68 17.07
CA ALA A 87 4.93 3.66 17.89
C ALA A 87 4.06 2.93 18.92
N LYS A 88 2.97 3.56 19.40
CA LYS A 88 2.02 2.95 20.36
C LYS A 88 0.76 2.37 19.73
N LYS A 89 0.51 2.67 18.46
CA LYS A 89 -0.70 2.24 17.75
C LYS A 89 -0.41 1.17 16.71
N ASP A 90 0.82 1.09 16.22
CA ASP A 90 1.23 0.14 15.19
C ASP A 90 0.25 0.11 14.02
N ASN A 91 -0.07 1.30 13.50
CA ASN A 91 -1.13 1.53 12.53
C ASN A 91 -0.57 1.98 11.17
N GLY A 92 0.57 1.41 10.80
CA GLY A 92 1.19 1.56 9.49
C GLY A 92 0.71 0.48 8.51
N VAL A 93 0.64 0.82 7.24
CA VAL A 93 0.42 -0.11 6.12
C VAL A 93 1.39 0.22 5.00
N LEU A 94 2.04 -0.80 4.45
CA LEU A 94 2.89 -0.69 3.27
C LEU A 94 2.29 -1.51 2.14
N LEU A 95 1.97 -0.85 1.02
CA LEU A 95 1.79 -1.52 -0.27
C LEU A 95 3.14 -1.51 -0.99
N LEU A 96 3.75 -2.68 -1.15
CA LEU A 96 5.01 -2.88 -1.85
C LEU A 96 4.75 -3.54 -3.20
N VAL A 97 5.30 -2.98 -4.27
CA VAL A 97 5.23 -3.52 -5.63
C VAL A 97 6.64 -3.63 -6.19
N ALA A 98 7.06 -4.83 -6.57
CA ALA A 98 8.19 -5.01 -7.47
C ALA A 98 7.65 -5.19 -8.90
N ARG A 99 8.19 -4.46 -9.87
CA ARG A 99 7.67 -4.49 -11.26
C ARG A 99 8.19 -5.70 -12.02
N ASP A 100 9.50 -5.87 -12.01
CA ASP A 100 10.24 -6.84 -12.84
C ASP A 100 10.27 -8.23 -12.18
N ASP A 101 10.09 -8.27 -10.87
CA ASP A 101 9.72 -9.44 -10.09
C ASP A 101 8.23 -9.26 -9.77
N PRO A 102 7.28 -9.99 -10.39
CA PRO A 102 5.84 -9.71 -10.36
C PRO A 102 5.21 -10.03 -8.99
N GLU A 103 5.75 -9.38 -7.97
CA GLU A 103 5.48 -9.57 -6.55
C GLU A 103 4.86 -8.30 -6.00
N VAL A 104 3.77 -8.49 -5.26
CA VAL A 104 3.07 -7.43 -4.55
C VAL A 104 2.75 -7.91 -3.14
N ARG A 105 2.92 -7.01 -2.18
CA ARG A 105 2.71 -7.32 -0.76
C ARG A 105 2.02 -6.16 -0.07
N ILE A 106 1.15 -6.49 0.88
CA ILE A 106 0.55 -5.54 1.80
C ILE A 106 1.02 -5.94 3.19
N GLU A 107 1.80 -5.07 3.83
CA GLU A 107 2.20 -5.22 5.22
C GLU A 107 1.36 -4.34 6.10
N VAL A 108 0.95 -4.87 7.25
CA VAL A 108 -0.03 -4.27 8.14
C VAL A 108 0.53 -4.32 9.54
N GLY A 109 0.60 -3.17 10.22
CA GLY A 109 0.91 -3.11 11.64
C GLY A 109 -0.19 -3.74 12.48
N GLY A 110 0.17 -4.28 13.64
CA GLY A 110 -0.72 -5.03 14.54
C GLY A 110 -1.98 -4.27 14.96
N GLY A 111 -1.92 -2.94 15.02
CA GLY A 111 -3.07 -2.10 15.35
C GLY A 111 -4.18 -2.09 14.30
N LEU A 112 -3.92 -2.60 13.09
CA LEU A 112 -4.87 -2.65 11.98
C LEU A 112 -5.29 -4.07 11.60
N GLU A 113 -4.76 -5.13 12.23
CA GLU A 113 -5.08 -6.53 11.88
C GLU A 113 -6.56 -6.87 11.98
N GLY A 114 -7.31 -6.23 12.89
CA GLY A 114 -8.75 -6.42 13.01
C GLY A 114 -9.57 -5.86 11.84
N LEU A 115 -9.03 -4.87 11.13
CA LEU A 115 -9.69 -4.19 10.01
C LEU A 115 -9.14 -4.65 8.65
N LEU A 116 -7.85 -4.93 8.61
CA LEU A 116 -7.10 -5.34 7.42
C LEU A 116 -6.32 -6.63 7.72
N PRO A 117 -7.01 -7.75 8.03
CA PRO A 117 -6.34 -9.03 8.25
C PRO A 117 -5.71 -9.58 6.98
N ASP A 118 -4.77 -10.53 7.12
CA ASP A 118 -4.04 -11.15 6.00
C ASP A 118 -4.98 -11.68 4.89
N ILE A 119 -6.11 -12.29 5.27
CA ILE A 119 -7.08 -12.79 4.29
C ILE A 119 -7.68 -11.66 3.42
N THR A 120 -7.88 -10.47 4.01
CA THR A 120 -8.34 -9.29 3.30
C THR A 120 -7.24 -8.73 2.40
N CYS A 121 -5.99 -8.67 2.89
CA CYS A 121 -4.83 -8.27 2.08
C CYS A 121 -4.67 -9.16 0.84
N GLY A 122 -4.65 -10.48 1.03
CA GLY A 122 -4.55 -11.44 -0.05
C GLY A 122 -5.69 -11.32 -1.05
N ARG A 123 -6.90 -11.00 -0.59
CA ARG A 123 -8.04 -10.75 -1.46
C ARG A 123 -7.92 -9.46 -2.26
N ILE A 124 -7.50 -8.35 -1.65
CA ILE A 124 -7.24 -7.09 -2.36
C ILE A 124 -6.21 -7.33 -3.46
N ILE A 125 -5.11 -8.00 -3.14
CA ILE A 125 -4.07 -8.35 -4.11
C ILE A 125 -4.66 -9.16 -5.27
N ARG A 126 -5.37 -10.26 -4.98
CA ARG A 126 -5.91 -11.16 -6.01
C ARG A 126 -6.99 -10.55 -6.89
N ASN A 127 -7.86 -9.71 -6.32
CA ASN A 127 -9.07 -9.26 -7.00
C ASN A 127 -8.91 -7.86 -7.62
N GLU A 128 -8.09 -7.00 -7.02
CA GLU A 128 -7.96 -5.60 -7.45
C GLU A 128 -6.64 -5.32 -8.17
N ILE A 129 -5.54 -5.92 -7.72
CA ILE A 129 -4.19 -5.58 -8.18
C ILE A 129 -3.74 -6.51 -9.31
N VAL A 130 -3.65 -7.82 -9.02
CA VAL A 130 -3.08 -8.81 -9.93
C VAL A 130 -3.75 -8.85 -11.31
N PRO A 131 -5.08 -8.76 -11.46
CA PRO A 131 -5.71 -8.77 -12.78
C PRO A 131 -5.23 -7.61 -13.65
N ARG A 132 -5.06 -6.41 -13.08
CA ARG A 132 -4.61 -5.22 -13.82
C ARG A 132 -3.12 -5.28 -14.16
N PHE A 133 -2.30 -5.81 -13.26
CA PHE A 133 -0.88 -6.03 -13.53
C PHE A 133 -0.68 -7.01 -14.69
N ARG A 134 -1.53 -8.06 -14.79
CA ARG A 134 -1.52 -8.99 -15.93
C ARG A 134 -1.85 -8.31 -17.26
N ASP A 135 -2.67 -7.27 -17.23
CA ASP A 135 -3.03 -6.46 -18.41
C ASP A 135 -2.02 -5.32 -18.68
N GLY A 136 -0.96 -5.21 -17.88
CA GLY A 136 0.05 -4.14 -17.97
C GLY A 136 -0.39 -2.80 -17.34
N ASP A 137 -1.58 -2.74 -16.74
CA ASP A 137 -2.12 -1.56 -16.06
C ASP A 137 -1.66 -1.51 -14.59
N TYR A 138 -0.37 -1.20 -14.39
CA TYR A 138 0.19 -1.06 -13.04
C TYR A 138 -0.41 0.13 -12.27
N GLU A 139 -0.59 1.28 -12.94
CA GLU A 139 -1.16 2.47 -12.31
C GLU A 139 -2.59 2.19 -11.80
N GLY A 140 -3.44 1.59 -12.63
CA GLY A 140 -4.80 1.22 -12.25
C GLY A 140 -4.85 0.14 -11.17
N GLY A 141 -3.93 -0.84 -11.22
CA GLY A 141 -3.75 -1.85 -10.17
C GLY A 141 -3.41 -1.23 -8.82
N ILE A 142 -2.47 -0.30 -8.79
CA ILE A 142 -2.07 0.43 -7.59
C ILE A 142 -3.23 1.29 -7.07
N LEU A 143 -3.87 2.08 -7.92
CA LEU A 143 -5.02 2.93 -7.53
C LEU A 143 -6.13 2.11 -6.87
N ARG A 144 -6.47 0.96 -7.47
CA ARG A 144 -7.54 0.08 -6.97
C ARG A 144 -7.12 -0.65 -5.71
N GLY A 145 -5.89 -1.14 -5.64
CA GLY A 145 -5.31 -1.73 -4.44
C GLY A 145 -5.31 -0.76 -3.25
N THR A 146 -4.78 0.45 -3.45
CA THR A 146 -4.78 1.49 -2.42
C THR A 146 -6.20 1.87 -2.00
N GLY A 147 -7.12 2.07 -2.96
CA GLY A 147 -8.52 2.35 -2.64
C GLY A 147 -9.19 1.26 -1.80
N ALA A 148 -8.94 -0.02 -2.14
CA ALA A 148 -9.47 -1.16 -1.41
C ALA A 148 -8.86 -1.30 0.00
N ILE A 149 -7.57 -1.00 0.17
CA ILE A 149 -6.92 -0.92 1.49
C ILE A 149 -7.63 0.13 2.37
N LEU A 150 -7.85 1.34 1.84
CA LEU A 150 -8.54 2.39 2.60
C LEU A 150 -9.99 2.02 2.92
N ALA A 151 -10.69 1.38 1.98
CA ALA A 151 -12.05 0.88 2.19
C ALA A 151 -12.11 -0.20 3.28
N ALA A 152 -11.12 -1.10 3.33
CA ALA A 152 -11.04 -2.16 4.33
C ALA A 152 -10.77 -1.58 5.72
N ILE A 153 -9.81 -0.65 5.85
CA ILE A 153 -9.55 0.09 7.08
C ILE A 153 -10.80 0.87 7.52
N GLY A 154 -11.57 1.40 6.58
CA GLY A 154 -12.85 2.07 6.83
C GLY A 154 -14.03 1.14 7.13
N GLY A 155 -13.85 -0.19 7.08
CA GLY A 155 -14.89 -1.17 7.35
C GLY A 155 -15.95 -1.33 6.24
N VAL A 156 -15.69 -0.84 5.03
CA VAL A 156 -16.65 -0.82 3.91
C VAL A 156 -16.24 -1.72 2.73
N TYR A 157 -15.12 -2.42 2.84
CA TYR A 157 -14.69 -3.37 1.80
C TYR A 157 -15.52 -4.67 1.89
N PRO A 158 -16.21 -5.09 0.81
CA PRO A 158 -17.20 -6.16 0.86
C PRO A 158 -16.59 -7.49 1.32
N ALA A 159 -17.35 -8.28 2.09
CA ALA A 159 -17.00 -9.69 2.35
C ALA A 159 -17.18 -10.51 1.06
N GLU A 160 -16.38 -11.57 0.89
CA GLU A 160 -16.47 -12.42 -0.31
C GLU A 160 -17.71 -13.32 -0.17
N ALA A 161 -18.50 -13.42 -1.24
CA ALA A 161 -19.57 -14.40 -1.29
C ALA A 161 -18.96 -15.81 -1.26
N PRO A 162 -19.56 -16.78 -0.56
CA PRO A 162 -19.00 -18.13 -0.47
C PRO A 162 -18.81 -18.71 -1.87
N ALA A 163 -17.63 -19.30 -2.11
CA ALA A 163 -17.27 -19.91 -3.38
C ALA A 163 -18.21 -21.10 -3.69
N GLY A 164 -19.25 -20.85 -4.48
CA GLY A 164 -20.27 -21.86 -4.76
C GLY A 164 -21.29 -21.53 -5.86
N GLU A 165 -21.28 -20.35 -6.46
CA GLU A 165 -22.18 -20.05 -7.58
C GLU A 165 -21.39 -19.50 -8.77
N GLY A 166 -21.11 -20.40 -9.71
CA GLY A 166 -20.74 -20.04 -11.07
C GLY A 166 -21.93 -19.33 -11.72
N GLY A 167 -21.93 -18.01 -11.65
CA GLY A 167 -22.87 -17.15 -12.33
C GLY A 167 -22.16 -15.86 -12.71
N SER A 168 -21.90 -15.69 -14.00
CA SER A 168 -21.58 -14.38 -14.56
C SER A 168 -22.72 -13.42 -14.20
N ALA A 169 -22.49 -12.61 -13.18
CA ALA A 169 -23.27 -11.42 -12.89
C ALA A 169 -22.28 -10.27 -12.77
N GLY A 170 -21.94 -9.71 -13.93
CA GLY A 170 -21.30 -8.42 -14.04
C GLY A 170 -22.19 -7.35 -13.39
N GLY A 171 -21.92 -7.11 -12.11
CA GLY A 171 -22.26 -5.89 -11.39
C GLY A 171 -20.98 -5.20 -10.91
N GLY A 172 -19.93 -5.26 -11.73
CA GLY A 172 -18.68 -4.58 -11.44
C GLY A 172 -18.95 -3.08 -11.37
N TRP A 173 -18.56 -2.47 -10.26
CA TRP A 173 -18.50 -1.02 -10.16
C TRP A 173 -17.68 -0.55 -11.36
N SER A 174 -18.30 0.25 -12.24
CA SER A 174 -17.62 0.71 -13.43
C SER A 174 -16.27 1.33 -13.05
N GLY A 175 -15.30 1.23 -13.96
CA GLY A 175 -13.99 1.88 -13.89
C GLY A 175 -14.03 3.29 -13.33
N ASP A 176 -15.16 3.96 -13.54
CA ASP A 176 -15.43 5.37 -13.30
C ASP A 176 -16.31 5.64 -12.08
N MET A 177 -16.86 4.65 -11.36
CA MET A 177 -17.71 4.92 -10.19
C MET A 177 -16.96 4.93 -8.86
N TRP A 178 -15.77 4.35 -8.79
CA TRP A 178 -14.99 4.32 -7.55
C TRP A 178 -14.39 5.69 -7.19
N TRP A 179 -14.10 6.55 -8.19
CA TRP A 179 -13.61 7.90 -7.93
C TRP A 179 -14.64 8.72 -7.13
N LEU A 180 -15.94 8.50 -7.36
CA LEU A 180 -17.02 9.18 -6.64
C LEU A 180 -17.01 8.85 -5.16
N VAL A 181 -16.73 7.59 -4.85
CA VAL A 181 -16.73 7.07 -3.49
C VAL A 181 -15.49 7.57 -2.75
N VAL A 182 -14.33 7.57 -3.41
CA VAL A 182 -13.09 8.10 -2.85
C VAL A 182 -13.17 9.62 -2.66
N ALA A 183 -13.62 10.36 -3.66
CA ALA A 183 -13.87 11.79 -3.55
C ALA A 183 -14.91 12.09 -2.45
N GLY A 184 -15.98 11.29 -2.39
CA GLY A 184 -17.00 11.35 -1.35
C GLY A 184 -16.44 11.14 0.06
N LEU A 185 -15.58 10.13 0.26
CA LEU A 185 -14.91 9.86 1.54
C LEU A 185 -13.98 11.00 1.96
N VAL A 186 -13.20 11.56 1.03
CA VAL A 186 -12.31 12.70 1.30
C VAL A 186 -13.11 13.95 1.66
N VAL A 187 -14.19 14.24 0.92
CA VAL A 187 -15.09 15.37 1.18
C VAL A 187 -15.82 15.18 2.51
N PHE A 188 -16.34 13.98 2.77
CA PHE A 188 -17.01 13.64 4.02
C PHE A 188 -16.09 13.79 5.23
N ALA A 189 -14.85 13.28 5.15
CA ALA A 189 -13.86 13.44 6.22
C ALA A 189 -13.53 14.91 6.50
N LYS A 190 -13.42 15.75 5.46
CA LYS A 190 -13.23 17.21 5.61
C LYS A 190 -14.45 17.87 6.27
N LEU A 191 -15.67 17.49 5.89
CA LEU A 191 -16.91 18.04 6.43
C LEU A 191 -17.11 17.66 7.90
N VAL A 192 -16.88 16.40 8.27
CA VAL A 192 -16.95 15.94 9.67
C VAL A 192 -15.96 16.71 10.54
N LYS A 193 -14.74 16.94 10.07
CA LYS A 193 -13.75 17.75 10.80
C LYS A 193 -14.22 19.20 10.96
N SER A 194 -14.80 19.81 9.93
CA SER A 194 -15.34 21.19 10.04
C SER A 194 -16.51 21.29 11.04
N ALA A 195 -17.38 20.28 11.08
CA ALA A 195 -18.51 20.23 12.01
C ALA A 195 -18.08 19.99 13.46
N LEU A 196 -17.04 19.18 13.68
CA LEU A 196 -16.51 18.88 15.02
C LEU A 196 -15.55 19.96 15.55
N PHE A 197 -14.98 20.78 14.67
CA PHE A 197 -14.00 21.83 15.00
C PHE A 197 -14.50 23.23 14.62
N THR A 198 -15.81 23.48 14.61
CA THR A 198 -16.31 24.86 14.62
C THR A 198 -16.13 25.38 16.05
N PRO A 199 -15.17 26.29 16.35
CA PRO A 199 -15.14 26.93 17.66
C PRO A 199 -16.46 27.68 17.81
N GLY A 200 -17.24 27.26 18.82
CA GLY A 200 -18.44 27.98 19.22
C GLY A 200 -18.12 29.45 19.35
N LEU A 201 -19.00 30.27 18.78
CA LEU A 201 -19.03 31.72 18.93
C LEU A 201 -19.04 32.06 20.43
N ALA A 202 -17.86 32.21 21.03
CA ALA A 202 -17.67 32.84 22.32
C ALA A 202 -17.77 34.35 22.08
N GLY A 203 -18.99 34.88 22.16
CA GLY A 203 -19.30 36.31 22.20
C GLY A 203 -19.84 36.67 23.59
N TRP A 204 -19.10 37.49 24.32
CA TRP A 204 -19.42 38.05 25.64
C TRP A 204 -20.77 38.79 25.69
N SER A 205 -21.50 38.64 26.80
CA SER A 205 -22.18 39.74 27.51
C SER A 205 -22.73 39.22 28.84
N ILE A 206 -22.10 39.58 29.97
CA ILE A 206 -22.59 40.50 31.03
C ILE A 206 -21.36 41.07 31.73
#